data_AF-A0A661VXH8-F1
#
_entry.id   AF-A0A661VXH8-F1
#
_cell.length_a   1.000
_cell.length_b   1.000
_cell.length_c   1.000
_cell.angle_alpha   90.00
_cell.angle_beta   90.00
_cell.angle_gamma   90.00
#
_symmetry.space_group_name_H-M   'P 1'
#
loop_
_entity.id
_entity.type
_entity.pdbx_description
1 polymer ?
#
loop_
_entity_poly.entity_id
_entity_poly.type
_entity_poly.pdbx_seq_one_letter_code
_entity_poly.pdbx_strand_id
1 'polypeptide(L)'
;MSNMNDLLQKIEYITAEDLDRAWLNFELDLPLKMEPGGPPNPFYVDRPGNPVAELEQALLAPFYRLPKYFFSGHRGCGKSTELRRLEVNPQIRAKYIPFHFTIRDEADINSLDYRDVLLAIGGQMYLQYREEGGRLPKQLLSELDQFRGRIEKEIVIAPRVSEMGVEGQLDAFFAKAGLKLKLEPRVRTVVRRVIEEDITGLIDLLHVISFSIRNATGRWPLVLIDDLDKPDLARAREIFYEHREVMLQPDIAIVYTVSSPLFYSPEFEAIRDRAIFLPNVKLHPQGRPEERDAEGYRTMRMFAHKRMHPDLIADDALNEAIRLSGGVFREMCRVMRYAIGRARRRGARRIELEDVHLAGAEIRNEYRRILTADQRRLLAEVHAHNRLDRPEAIGPLMQTLAALEYRNGENWCDVHPALLPLLEEGQGAINP
;
A
#
# COMPACT_ATOMS: atom_id res chain seq x y z
N MET A 1 -19.82 18.54 -13.09
CA MET A 1 -20.18 17.39 -12.22
C MET A 1 -19.58 17.62 -10.85
N SER A 2 -20.12 18.61 -10.15
CA SER A 2 -19.86 18.87 -8.74
C SER A 2 -20.54 17.77 -7.91
N ASN A 3 -19.86 17.27 -6.88
CA ASN A 3 -20.48 16.64 -5.71
C ASN A 3 -20.79 15.14 -5.75
N MET A 4 -19.84 14.32 -6.21
CA MET A 4 -19.66 12.98 -5.60
C MET A 4 -18.46 12.96 -4.63
N ASN A 5 -17.51 13.90 -4.76
CA ASN A 5 -16.43 14.12 -3.80
C ASN A 5 -16.86 14.90 -2.53
N ASP A 6 -17.96 15.66 -2.57
CA ASP A 6 -18.51 16.39 -1.41
C ASP A 6 -19.30 15.49 -0.45
N LEU A 7 -19.60 14.25 -0.83
CA LEU A 7 -20.28 13.26 0.02
C LEU A 7 -19.31 12.46 0.89
N LEU A 8 -17.99 12.62 0.69
CA LEU A 8 -17.02 12.28 1.72
C LEU A 8 -17.13 13.35 2.80
N GLN A 9 -18.00 13.10 3.79
CA GLN A 9 -17.93 13.78 5.08
C GLN A 9 -16.46 13.98 5.43
N LYS A 10 -16.06 15.22 5.73
CA LYS A 10 -14.71 15.55 6.18
C LYS A 10 -14.32 14.51 7.24
N ILE A 11 -13.38 13.63 6.92
CA ILE A 11 -13.03 12.52 7.80
C ILE A 11 -12.48 13.12 9.08
N GLU A 12 -13.23 12.99 10.16
CA GLU A 12 -12.82 13.42 11.49
C GLU A 12 -12.09 12.26 12.19
N TYR A 13 -10.89 12.49 12.71
CA TYR A 13 -10.13 11.47 13.45
C TYR A 13 -10.39 11.61 14.95
N ILE A 14 -11.65 11.46 15.36
CA ILE A 14 -12.08 11.55 16.77
C ILE A 14 -12.30 10.17 17.36
N THR A 15 -11.87 9.96 18.61
CA THR A 15 -12.17 8.74 19.36
C THR A 15 -13.67 8.58 19.52
N ALA A 16 -14.20 7.39 19.20
CA ALA A 16 -15.64 7.15 19.24
C ALA A 16 -16.15 6.97 20.68
N GLU A 17 -17.28 7.59 20.98
CA GLU A 17 -18.02 7.43 22.25
C GLU A 17 -19.25 6.50 22.11
N ASP A 18 -19.57 6.07 20.89
CA ASP A 18 -20.59 5.06 20.61
C ASP A 18 -20.15 4.08 19.49
N LEU A 19 -20.91 3.00 19.31
CA LEU A 19 -20.62 1.96 18.32
C LEU A 19 -20.87 2.39 16.86
N ASP A 20 -21.73 3.40 16.63
CA ASP A 20 -21.99 3.91 15.27
C ASP A 20 -20.79 4.69 14.75
N ARG A 21 -20.19 5.52 15.61
CA ARG A 21 -18.96 6.22 15.30
C ARG A 21 -17.77 5.26 15.25
N ALA A 22 -17.70 4.30 16.18
CA ALA A 22 -16.62 3.30 16.17
C ALA A 22 -16.63 2.51 14.86
N TRP A 23 -17.81 2.15 14.34
CA TRP A 23 -17.96 1.49 13.04
C TRP A 23 -17.22 2.24 11.93
N LEU A 24 -17.37 3.57 11.85
CA LEU A 24 -16.68 4.40 10.85
C LEU A 24 -15.16 4.47 11.09
N ASN A 25 -14.73 4.55 12.36
CA ASN A 25 -13.31 4.67 12.72
C ASN A 25 -12.49 3.39 12.42
N PHE A 26 -13.15 2.25 12.25
CA PHE A 26 -12.55 0.96 11.85
C PHE A 26 -12.80 0.61 10.37
N GLU A 27 -13.14 1.57 9.50
CA GLU A 27 -13.15 1.34 8.05
C GLU A 27 -11.78 0.83 7.55
N LEU A 28 -11.79 -0.23 6.73
CA LEU A 28 -10.57 -0.95 6.33
C LEU A 28 -9.62 -0.13 5.46
N ASP A 29 -10.19 0.80 4.69
CA ASP A 29 -9.49 1.65 3.75
C ASP A 29 -9.46 3.12 4.23
N LEU A 30 -9.66 3.36 5.54
CA LEU A 30 -9.63 4.70 6.13
C LEU A 30 -8.23 5.32 5.97
N PRO A 31 -8.06 6.34 5.13
CA PRO A 31 -6.75 6.97 4.93
C PRO A 31 -6.37 7.77 6.18
N LEU A 32 -5.13 7.63 6.67
CA LEU A 32 -4.59 8.50 7.73
C LEU A 32 -3.91 9.72 7.09
N LYS A 33 -4.64 10.84 6.98
CA LYS A 33 -4.09 12.09 6.42
C LYS A 33 -3.08 12.71 7.37
N MET A 34 -2.03 13.31 6.82
CA MET A 34 -0.96 13.98 7.55
C MET A 34 -0.63 15.28 6.82
N GLU A 35 -0.43 16.36 7.56
CA GLU A 35 -0.10 17.66 6.99
C GLU A 35 1.38 18.00 7.28
N PRO A 36 2.14 18.57 6.33
CA PRO A 36 3.50 19.01 6.59
C PRO A 36 3.58 19.99 7.78
N GLY A 37 4.38 19.65 8.79
CA GLY A 37 4.51 20.47 10.02
C GLY A 37 3.29 20.46 10.94
N GLY A 38 2.23 19.70 10.61
CA GLY A 38 1.07 19.49 11.47
C GLY A 38 1.33 18.42 12.54
N PRO A 39 0.44 18.30 13.55
CA PRO A 39 0.52 17.22 14.52
C PRO A 39 0.33 15.85 13.82
N PRO A 40 0.89 14.76 14.38
CA PRO A 40 0.61 13.41 13.90
C PRO A 40 -0.89 13.14 13.85
N ASN A 41 -1.33 12.34 12.87
CA ASN A 41 -2.73 11.94 12.79
C ASN A 41 -3.18 11.30 14.13
N PRO A 42 -4.32 11.68 14.72
CA PRO A 42 -4.76 11.16 16.03
C PRO A 42 -4.83 9.63 16.10
N PHE A 43 -5.19 8.98 14.98
CA PHE A 43 -5.32 7.53 14.88
C PHE A 43 -4.02 6.79 14.53
N TYR A 44 -2.93 7.53 14.29
CA TYR A 44 -1.62 6.95 14.03
C TYR A 44 -1.06 6.27 15.29
N VAL A 45 -0.36 5.16 15.09
CA VAL A 45 0.29 4.38 16.14
C VAL A 45 1.71 4.08 15.69
N ASP A 46 2.69 4.46 16.52
CA ASP A 46 4.07 4.06 16.32
C ASP A 46 4.21 2.54 16.44
N ARG A 47 5.08 1.98 15.61
CA ARG A 47 5.39 0.55 15.63
C ARG A 47 6.59 0.28 16.53
N PRO A 48 6.60 -0.87 17.21
CA PRO A 48 7.80 -1.42 17.83
C PRO A 48 8.99 -1.39 16.86
N GLY A 49 10.13 -0.86 17.32
CA GLY A 49 11.38 -0.82 16.56
C GLY A 49 11.42 0.12 15.35
N ASN A 50 10.38 0.92 15.08
CA ASN A 50 10.28 1.88 13.97
C ASN A 50 10.81 1.34 12.62
N PRO A 51 10.16 0.32 12.02
CA PRO A 51 10.68 -0.37 10.83
C PRO A 51 10.79 0.51 9.58
N VAL A 52 10.10 1.67 9.51
CA VAL A 52 10.31 2.63 8.42
C VAL A 52 11.63 3.40 8.56
N ALA A 53 12.26 3.41 9.74
CA ALA A 53 13.53 4.08 9.97
C ALA A 53 14.63 3.60 9.01
N GLU A 54 14.60 2.32 8.60
CA GLU A 54 15.52 1.78 7.60
C GLU A 54 15.35 2.48 6.25
N LEU A 55 14.12 2.65 5.78
CA LEU A 55 13.81 3.37 4.55
C LEU A 55 14.13 4.87 4.66
N GLU A 56 13.83 5.49 5.81
CA GLU A 56 14.20 6.89 6.09
C GLU A 56 15.72 7.09 6.02
N GLN A 57 16.48 6.22 6.70
CA GLN A 57 17.94 6.26 6.70
C GLN A 57 18.51 6.03 5.31
N ALA A 58 17.97 5.06 4.57
CA ALA A 58 18.39 4.76 3.21
C ALA A 58 18.15 5.95 2.26
N LEU A 59 16.97 6.59 2.35
CA LEU A 59 16.67 7.81 1.60
C LEU A 59 17.58 8.98 2.01
N LEU A 60 17.94 9.12 3.28
CA LEU A 60 18.81 10.21 3.74
C LEU A 60 20.29 9.96 3.43
N ALA A 61 20.70 8.72 3.22
CA ALA A 61 22.09 8.35 2.91
C ALA A 61 22.64 9.03 1.64
N PRO A 62 23.96 9.30 1.57
CA PRO A 62 24.61 9.73 0.34
C PRO A 62 24.46 8.69 -0.77
N PHE A 63 24.42 9.15 -2.02
CA PHE A 63 24.30 8.27 -3.17
C PHE A 63 25.10 8.79 -4.36
N TYR A 64 25.60 7.88 -5.19
CA TYR A 64 26.20 8.21 -6.50
C TYR A 64 25.15 8.28 -7.61
N ARG A 65 24.05 7.52 -7.47
CA ARG A 65 22.88 7.52 -8.37
C ARG A 65 21.63 7.67 -7.53
N LEU A 66 20.63 8.38 -8.05
CA LEU A 66 19.37 8.57 -7.32
C LEU A 66 18.76 7.22 -6.93
N PRO A 67 18.39 7.04 -5.65
CA PRO A 67 18.05 5.73 -5.12
C PRO A 67 16.67 5.26 -5.59
N LYS A 68 16.52 3.94 -5.74
CA LYS A 68 15.24 3.28 -5.99
C LYS A 68 15.08 2.21 -4.93
N TYR A 69 13.97 2.21 -4.20
CA TYR A 69 13.68 1.23 -3.15
C TYR A 69 12.41 0.47 -3.45
N PHE A 70 12.41 -0.83 -3.14
CA PHE A 70 11.26 -1.70 -3.25
C PHE A 70 10.70 -1.96 -1.85
N PHE A 71 9.61 -1.27 -1.52
CA PHE A 71 8.99 -1.29 -0.22
C PHE A 71 7.84 -2.29 -0.19
N SER A 72 8.00 -3.38 0.54
CA SER A 72 7.01 -4.45 0.65
C SER A 72 6.58 -4.70 2.08
N GLY A 73 5.67 -5.64 2.26
CA GLY A 73 4.98 -5.95 3.51
C GLY A 73 3.58 -6.46 3.21
N HIS A 74 2.95 -7.03 4.24
CA HIS A 74 1.60 -7.60 4.10
C HIS A 74 0.58 -6.56 3.63
N ARG A 75 -0.46 -7.02 2.93
CA ARG A 75 -1.56 -6.14 2.56
C ARG A 75 -2.21 -5.58 3.83
N GLY A 76 -2.34 -4.26 3.91
CA GLY A 76 -2.93 -3.63 5.08
C GLY A 76 -2.05 -3.63 6.33
N CYS A 77 -0.76 -3.97 6.21
CA CYS A 77 0.16 -3.82 7.33
C CYS A 77 0.48 -2.35 7.63
N GLY A 78 0.20 -1.40 6.73
CA GLY A 78 0.31 0.06 6.94
C GLY A 78 1.31 0.81 6.07
N LYS A 79 1.79 0.21 4.97
CA LYS A 79 2.74 0.83 4.01
C LYS A 79 2.33 2.24 3.57
N SER A 80 1.08 2.41 3.13
CA SER A 80 0.48 3.70 2.75
C SER A 80 0.61 4.77 3.84
N THR A 81 0.48 4.37 5.12
CA THR A 81 0.63 5.29 6.26
C THR A 81 2.09 5.69 6.43
N GLU A 82 3.03 4.74 6.30
CA GLU A 82 4.47 5.03 6.40
C GLU A 82 4.95 5.92 5.23
N LEU A 83 4.44 5.72 4.01
CA LEU A 83 4.76 6.60 2.87
C LEU A 83 4.31 8.05 3.12
N ARG A 84 3.12 8.27 3.70
CA ARG A 84 2.68 9.62 4.11
C ARG A 84 3.56 10.25 5.17
N ARG A 85 4.11 9.44 6.08
CA ARG A 85 5.09 9.95 7.06
C ARG A 85 6.35 10.43 6.37
N LEU A 86 6.86 9.68 5.39
CA LEU A 86 8.02 10.11 4.59
C LEU A 86 7.76 11.42 3.86
N GLU A 87 6.57 11.56 3.29
CA GLU A 87 6.13 12.77 2.57
C GLU A 87 6.17 14.04 3.44
N VAL A 88 5.79 13.93 4.72
CA VAL A 88 5.78 15.04 5.67
C VAL A 88 7.03 15.14 6.54
N ASN A 89 7.95 14.17 6.45
CA ASN A 89 9.15 14.11 7.28
C ASN A 89 10.08 15.32 6.99
N PRO A 90 10.43 16.15 7.99
CA PRO A 90 11.22 17.37 7.78
C PRO A 90 12.61 17.12 7.16
N GLN A 91 13.29 16.04 7.54
CA GLN A 91 14.62 15.70 7.01
C GLN A 91 14.53 15.26 5.56
N ILE A 92 13.51 14.45 5.23
CA ILE A 92 13.23 14.05 3.86
C ILE A 92 12.90 15.28 3.01
N ARG A 93 12.01 16.17 3.47
CA ARG A 93 11.63 17.40 2.75
C ARG A 93 12.75 18.42 2.59
N ALA A 94 13.78 18.37 3.45
CA ALA A 94 14.97 19.20 3.29
C ALA A 94 15.83 18.72 2.11
N LYS A 95 15.90 17.41 1.86
CA LYS A 95 16.68 16.80 0.78
C LYS A 95 15.88 16.64 -0.52
N TYR A 96 14.57 16.41 -0.40
CA TYR A 96 13.68 16.01 -1.47
C TYR A 96 12.44 16.90 -1.61
N ILE A 97 11.81 16.84 -2.78
CA ILE A 97 10.42 17.22 -3.03
C ILE A 97 9.62 15.92 -3.20
N PRO A 98 8.81 15.55 -2.20
CA PRO A 98 7.96 14.36 -2.30
C PRO A 98 6.82 14.56 -3.29
N PHE A 99 6.62 13.57 -4.16
CA PHE A 99 5.49 13.41 -5.06
C PHE A 99 4.82 12.09 -4.70
N HIS A 100 3.65 12.14 -4.08
CA HIS A 100 2.99 10.95 -3.55
C HIS A 100 1.66 10.73 -4.26
N PHE A 101 1.46 9.51 -4.78
CA PHE A 101 0.21 9.12 -5.41
C PHE A 101 -0.03 7.60 -5.28
N THR A 102 -1.26 7.18 -5.49
CA THR A 102 -1.62 5.75 -5.64
C THR A 102 -1.72 5.40 -7.11
N ILE A 103 -1.09 4.29 -7.52
CA ILE A 103 -1.19 3.82 -8.91
C ILE A 103 -2.64 3.46 -9.30
N ARG A 104 -3.49 3.19 -8.31
CA ARG A 104 -4.91 2.90 -8.51
C ARG A 104 -5.65 4.05 -9.18
N ASP A 105 -5.25 5.29 -8.94
CA ASP A 105 -5.93 6.47 -9.48
C ASP A 105 -5.45 6.80 -10.90
N GLU A 106 -4.25 6.33 -11.24
CA GLU A 106 -3.58 6.61 -12.52
C GLU A 106 -3.75 5.49 -13.56
N ALA A 107 -3.99 4.25 -13.14
CA ALA A 107 -4.04 3.10 -14.04
C ALA A 107 -5.00 2.00 -13.56
N ASP A 108 -5.34 1.10 -14.47
CA ASP A 108 -6.12 -0.10 -14.16
C ASP A 108 -5.21 -1.19 -13.58
N ILE A 109 -5.32 -1.41 -12.26
CA ILE A 109 -4.54 -2.39 -11.51
C ILE A 109 -4.60 -3.79 -12.14
N ASN A 110 -5.74 -4.21 -12.71
CA ASN A 110 -5.91 -5.57 -13.22
C ASN A 110 -5.12 -5.83 -14.52
N SER A 111 -4.74 -4.77 -15.22
CA SER A 111 -4.00 -4.85 -16.48
C SER A 111 -2.74 -3.99 -16.47
N LEU A 112 -2.29 -3.57 -15.29
CA LEU A 112 -1.21 -2.62 -15.09
C LEU A 112 0.07 -3.03 -15.81
N ASP A 113 0.78 -2.08 -16.41
CA ASP A 113 2.01 -2.32 -17.14
C ASP A 113 3.10 -1.31 -16.74
N TYR A 114 4.37 -1.67 -16.94
CA TYR A 114 5.51 -0.79 -16.60
C TYR A 114 5.41 0.58 -17.28
N ARG A 115 4.86 0.65 -18.50
CA ARG A 115 4.62 1.89 -19.24
C ARG A 115 3.59 2.79 -18.56
N ASP A 116 2.55 2.21 -17.96
CA ASP A 116 1.57 2.98 -17.20
C ASP A 116 2.23 3.59 -15.95
N VAL A 117 3.12 2.84 -15.29
CA VAL A 117 3.83 3.32 -14.11
C VAL A 117 4.77 4.48 -14.46
N LEU A 118 5.54 4.38 -15.54
CA LEU A 118 6.42 5.46 -16.01
C LEU A 118 5.63 6.72 -16.39
N LEU A 119 4.50 6.56 -17.07
CA LEU A 119 3.63 7.67 -17.42
C LEU A 119 3.00 8.31 -16.19
N ALA A 120 2.56 7.50 -15.21
CA ALA A 120 2.03 7.99 -13.94
C ALA A 120 3.07 8.80 -13.16
N ILE A 121 4.32 8.32 -13.10
CA ILE A 121 5.44 9.06 -12.48
C ILE A 121 5.58 10.45 -13.10
N GLY A 122 5.69 10.54 -14.42
CA GLY A 122 5.87 11.82 -15.12
C GLY A 122 4.67 12.75 -14.98
N GLY A 123 3.45 12.20 -15.16
CA GLY A 123 2.21 12.95 -15.05
C GLY A 123 1.99 13.52 -13.64
N GLN A 124 2.23 12.71 -12.60
CA GLN A 124 2.04 13.14 -11.21
C GLN A 124 3.12 14.13 -10.76
N MET A 125 4.38 13.94 -11.18
CA MET A 125 5.42 14.95 -10.95
C MET A 125 5.06 16.28 -11.62
N TYR A 126 4.54 16.26 -12.85
CA TYR A 126 4.10 17.46 -13.55
C TYR A 126 2.94 18.14 -12.80
N LEU A 127 1.84 17.42 -12.55
CA LEU A 127 0.62 17.97 -11.96
C LEU A 127 0.87 18.53 -10.56
N GLN A 128 1.46 17.74 -9.66
CA GLN A 128 1.67 18.15 -8.27
C GLN A 128 2.65 19.33 -8.19
N TYR A 129 3.72 19.33 -9.00
CA TYR A 129 4.66 20.46 -9.03
C TYR A 129 3.98 21.75 -9.53
N ARG A 130 3.08 21.63 -10.51
CA ARG A 130 2.30 22.76 -11.04
C ARG A 130 1.27 23.28 -10.05
N GLU A 131 0.56 22.38 -9.35
CA GLU A 131 -0.42 22.72 -8.31
C GLU A 131 0.21 23.50 -7.16
N GLU A 132 1.47 23.20 -6.80
CA GLU A 132 2.26 23.95 -5.81
C GLU A 132 2.82 25.29 -6.36
N GLY A 133 2.48 25.67 -7.59
CA GLY A 133 2.93 26.91 -8.23
C GLY A 133 4.30 26.81 -8.92
N GLY A 134 4.85 25.60 -9.03
CA GLY A 134 6.07 25.31 -9.77
C GLY A 134 5.96 25.66 -11.26
N ARG A 135 7.09 26.04 -11.84
CA ARG A 135 7.19 26.38 -13.26
C ARG A 135 8.24 25.53 -13.93
N LEU A 136 7.89 24.98 -15.08
CA LEU A 136 8.79 24.19 -15.92
C LEU A 136 9.29 25.04 -17.10
N PRO A 137 10.51 24.77 -17.61
CA PRO A 137 11.04 25.48 -18.78
C PRO A 137 10.12 25.35 -20.00
N LYS A 138 10.01 26.42 -20.80
CA LYS A 138 9.18 26.44 -22.02
C LYS A 138 9.52 25.34 -23.01
N GLN A 139 10.80 24.97 -23.11
CA GLN A 139 11.25 23.90 -23.98
C GLN A 139 10.64 22.55 -23.55
N LEU A 140 10.73 22.22 -22.25
CA LEU A 140 10.12 21.01 -21.70
C LEU A 140 8.60 21.01 -21.91
N LEU A 141 7.92 22.14 -21.71
CA LEU A 141 6.49 22.25 -22.00
C LEU A 141 6.18 21.95 -23.47
N SER A 142 7.02 22.41 -24.41
CA SER A 142 6.87 22.09 -25.83
C SER A 142 7.10 20.60 -26.12
N GLU A 143 8.05 19.94 -25.46
CA GLU A 143 8.33 18.52 -25.65
C GLU A 143 7.18 17.65 -25.09
N LEU A 144 6.65 18.01 -23.92
CA LEU A 144 5.46 17.39 -23.34
C LEU A 144 4.23 17.59 -24.25
N ASP A 145 4.11 18.76 -24.88
CA ASP A 145 3.02 19.05 -25.82
C ASP A 145 3.11 18.20 -27.09
N GLN A 146 4.33 17.98 -27.59
CA GLN A 146 4.56 17.06 -28.71
C GLN A 146 4.23 15.61 -28.33
N PHE A 147 4.63 15.17 -27.14
CA PHE A 147 4.26 13.85 -26.61
C PHE A 147 2.74 13.67 -26.52
N ARG A 148 2.04 14.63 -25.92
CA ARG A 148 0.58 14.67 -25.90
C ARG A 148 -0.02 14.60 -27.32
N GLY A 149 0.52 15.39 -28.25
CA GLY A 149 0.07 15.43 -29.63
C GLY A 149 0.25 14.11 -30.38
N ARG A 150 1.26 13.28 -30.04
CA ARG A 150 1.40 11.92 -30.58
C ARG A 150 0.25 11.03 -30.11
N ILE A 151 -0.07 11.07 -28.82
CA ILE A 151 -1.17 10.29 -28.24
C ILE A 151 -2.53 10.72 -28.82
N GLU A 152 -2.80 12.03 -28.89
CA GLU A 152 -4.07 12.58 -29.42
C GLU A 152 -4.24 12.36 -30.94
N LYS A 153 -3.17 12.11 -31.70
CA LYS A 153 -3.27 11.76 -33.13
C LYS A 153 -3.78 10.34 -33.32
N GLU A 154 -3.35 9.40 -32.48
CA GLU A 154 -3.70 7.99 -32.62
C GLU A 154 -5.05 7.63 -31.99
N ILE A 155 -5.39 8.32 -30.90
CA ILE A 155 -6.71 8.21 -30.28
C ILE A 155 -7.50 9.38 -30.85
N VAL A 156 -8.47 9.16 -31.73
CA VAL A 156 -9.37 10.22 -32.22
C VAL A 156 -10.22 10.72 -31.04
N ILE A 157 -9.61 11.48 -30.14
CA ILE A 157 -10.22 12.10 -28.97
C ILE A 157 -10.73 13.45 -29.46
N ALA A 158 -12.05 13.60 -29.45
CA ALA A 158 -12.77 14.79 -29.88
C ALA A 158 -12.33 16.10 -29.18
N PRO A 159 -12.85 17.24 -29.65
CA PRO A 159 -12.12 18.30 -30.35
C PRO A 159 -11.09 19.05 -29.48
N ARG A 160 -10.08 19.64 -30.14
CA ARG A 160 -9.16 20.62 -29.58
C ARG A 160 -9.93 21.66 -28.76
N VAL A 161 -9.65 21.74 -27.45
CA VAL A 161 -10.09 22.88 -26.63
C VAL A 161 -9.23 24.07 -27.07
N SER A 162 -9.72 24.84 -28.04
CA SER A 162 -8.97 25.83 -28.79
C SER A 162 -8.69 27.14 -28.04
N GLU A 163 -9.16 27.28 -26.81
CA GLU A 163 -9.04 28.52 -26.02
C GLU A 163 -8.02 28.45 -24.87
N MET A 164 -7.44 27.29 -24.58
CA MET A 164 -6.44 27.13 -23.51
C MET A 164 -5.01 27.29 -24.05
N GLY A 165 -4.14 28.00 -23.33
CA GLY A 165 -2.69 28.00 -23.61
C GLY A 165 -2.05 26.62 -23.42
N VAL A 166 -0.82 26.41 -23.91
CA VAL A 166 -0.11 25.11 -23.87
C VAL A 166 -0.09 24.49 -22.48
N GLU A 167 0.24 25.27 -21.44
CA GLU A 167 0.22 24.80 -20.05
C GLU A 167 -1.17 24.28 -19.63
N GLY A 168 -2.22 25.05 -19.87
CA GLY A 168 -3.58 24.62 -19.53
C GLY A 168 -4.04 23.38 -20.30
N GLN A 169 -3.55 23.20 -21.53
CA GLN A 169 -3.81 21.98 -22.31
C GLN A 169 -3.10 20.76 -21.72
N LEU A 170 -1.85 20.92 -21.26
CA LEU A 170 -1.09 19.87 -20.58
C LEU A 170 -1.70 19.52 -19.21
N ASP A 171 -2.06 20.52 -18.40
CA ASP A 171 -2.76 20.33 -17.12
C ASP A 171 -4.04 19.51 -17.33
N ALA A 172 -4.86 19.88 -18.32
CA ALA A 172 -6.08 19.17 -18.66
C ALA A 172 -5.83 17.75 -19.21
N PHE A 173 -4.74 17.56 -19.96
CA PHE A 173 -4.37 16.26 -20.48
C PHE A 173 -3.94 15.33 -19.36
N PHE A 174 -2.94 15.70 -18.55
CA PHE A 174 -2.41 14.83 -17.49
C PHE A 174 -3.45 14.56 -16.39
N ALA A 175 -4.28 15.54 -16.03
CA ALA A 175 -5.37 15.34 -15.08
C ALA A 175 -6.43 14.32 -15.56
N LYS A 176 -6.59 14.18 -16.89
CA LYS A 176 -7.52 13.21 -17.50
C LYS A 176 -6.85 11.93 -17.95
N ALA A 177 -5.54 11.94 -18.16
CA ALA A 177 -4.79 10.81 -18.71
C ALA A 177 -4.91 9.59 -17.81
N GLY A 178 -4.66 9.74 -16.50
CA GLY A 178 -4.81 8.65 -15.54
C GLY A 178 -6.22 8.03 -15.55
N LEU A 179 -7.26 8.87 -15.50
CA LEU A 179 -8.65 8.41 -15.56
C LEU A 179 -8.98 7.67 -16.87
N LYS A 180 -8.52 8.17 -18.02
CA LYS A 180 -8.75 7.52 -19.31
C LYS A 180 -7.96 6.22 -19.46
N LEU A 181 -6.70 6.18 -19.01
CA LEU A 181 -5.90 4.96 -19.00
C LEU A 181 -6.55 3.89 -18.13
N LYS A 182 -7.13 4.29 -17.00
CA LYS A 182 -7.87 3.41 -16.11
C LYS A 182 -9.19 2.90 -16.70
N LEU A 183 -9.96 3.76 -17.37
CA LEU A 183 -11.34 3.42 -17.81
C LEU A 183 -11.46 2.94 -19.27
N GLU A 184 -10.54 3.31 -20.15
CA GLU A 184 -10.67 3.10 -21.60
C GLU A 184 -9.56 2.18 -22.15
N PRO A 185 -9.85 0.89 -22.42
CA PRO A 185 -8.85 -0.06 -22.94
C PRO A 185 -8.20 0.38 -24.26
N ARG A 186 -8.96 1.03 -25.15
CA ARG A 186 -8.44 1.53 -26.43
C ARG A 186 -7.38 2.63 -26.22
N VAL A 187 -7.65 3.58 -25.30
CA VAL A 187 -6.70 4.63 -24.94
C VAL A 187 -5.42 4.02 -24.40
N ARG A 188 -5.55 3.06 -23.46
CA ARG A 188 -4.42 2.34 -22.87
C ARG A 188 -3.54 1.65 -23.92
N THR A 189 -4.13 0.90 -24.85
CA THR A 189 -3.38 0.22 -25.91
C THR A 189 -2.60 1.20 -26.78
N VAL A 190 -3.23 2.33 -27.14
CA VAL A 190 -2.57 3.36 -27.96
C VAL A 190 -1.45 4.04 -27.21
N VAL A 191 -1.69 4.49 -25.97
CA VAL A 191 -0.65 5.14 -25.15
C VAL A 191 0.54 4.21 -24.96
N ARG A 192 0.31 2.93 -24.67
CA ARG A 192 1.38 1.95 -24.53
C ARG A 192 2.17 1.76 -25.82
N ARG A 193 1.52 1.76 -26.99
CA ARG A 193 2.20 1.69 -28.28
C ARG A 193 3.09 2.90 -28.51
N VAL A 194 2.56 4.11 -28.28
CA VAL A 194 3.32 5.36 -28.42
C VAL A 194 4.54 5.36 -27.50
N ILE A 195 4.40 4.86 -26.27
CA ILE A 195 5.53 4.72 -25.33
C ILE A 195 6.51 3.64 -25.79
N GLU A 196 6.02 2.50 -26.29
CA GLU A 196 6.86 1.40 -26.76
C GLU A 196 7.75 1.82 -27.95
N GLU A 197 7.21 2.63 -28.86
CA GLU A 197 7.95 3.15 -30.01
C GLU A 197 9.08 4.12 -29.63
N ASP A 198 8.99 4.75 -28.44
CA ASP A 198 9.93 5.78 -27.99
C ASP A 198 10.10 5.78 -26.46
N ILE A 199 10.49 4.62 -25.91
CA ILE A 199 10.70 4.47 -24.47
C ILE A 199 11.84 5.37 -23.97
N THR A 200 12.92 5.49 -24.76
CA THR A 200 14.05 6.36 -24.45
C THR A 200 13.61 7.81 -24.36
N GLY A 201 12.77 8.29 -25.29
CA GLY A 201 12.23 9.65 -25.22
C GLY A 201 11.38 9.90 -23.98
N LEU A 202 10.61 8.90 -23.50
CA LEU A 202 9.89 9.02 -22.23
C LEU A 202 10.87 9.12 -21.04
N ILE A 203 11.91 8.29 -21.00
CA ILE A 203 12.93 8.33 -19.94
C ILE A 203 13.67 9.67 -19.94
N ASP A 204 14.03 10.20 -21.12
CA ASP A 204 14.66 11.51 -21.28
C ASP A 204 13.74 12.63 -20.79
N LEU A 205 12.43 12.57 -21.11
CA LEU A 205 11.44 13.51 -20.56
C LEU A 205 11.39 13.48 -19.04
N LEU A 206 11.37 12.28 -18.43
CA LEU A 206 11.42 12.13 -16.96
C LEU A 206 12.71 12.73 -16.37
N HIS A 207 13.86 12.51 -17.03
CA HIS A 207 15.13 13.12 -16.64
C HIS A 207 15.06 14.66 -16.68
N VAL A 208 14.54 15.24 -17.77
CA VAL A 208 14.42 16.69 -17.93
C VAL A 208 13.45 17.31 -16.92
N ILE A 209 12.31 16.66 -16.63
CA ILE A 209 11.39 17.08 -15.55
C ILE A 209 12.15 17.07 -14.21
N SER A 210 12.83 15.97 -13.89
CA SER A 210 13.55 15.81 -12.63
C SER A 210 14.62 16.88 -12.42
N PHE A 211 15.45 17.09 -13.45
CA PHE A 211 16.52 18.09 -13.44
C PHE A 211 15.96 19.52 -13.35
N SER A 212 14.84 19.81 -14.03
CA SER A 212 14.17 21.11 -13.96
C SER A 212 13.69 21.43 -12.55
N ILE A 213 13.06 20.45 -11.87
CA ILE A 213 12.61 20.60 -10.48
C ILE A 213 13.82 20.77 -9.55
N ARG A 214 14.87 19.97 -9.74
CA ARG A 214 16.11 20.06 -8.96
C ARG A 214 16.77 21.43 -9.05
N ASN A 215 16.89 21.98 -10.26
CA ASN A 215 17.50 23.29 -10.48
C ASN A 215 16.68 24.43 -9.91
N ALA A 216 15.34 24.35 -10.03
CA ALA A 216 14.46 25.39 -9.53
C ALA A 216 14.39 25.42 -7.99
N THR A 217 14.60 24.28 -7.32
CA THR A 217 14.27 24.14 -5.90
C THR A 217 15.45 23.75 -5.01
N GLY A 218 16.59 23.34 -5.60
CA GLY A 218 17.75 22.80 -4.89
C GLY A 218 17.55 21.41 -4.28
N ARG A 219 16.38 20.79 -4.46
CA ARG A 219 15.98 19.51 -3.84
C ARG A 219 15.68 18.45 -4.91
N TRP A 220 15.98 17.18 -4.61
CA TRP A 220 15.73 16.10 -5.56
C TRP A 220 14.26 15.70 -5.57
N PRO A 221 13.64 15.39 -6.72
CA PRO A 221 12.34 14.72 -6.70
C PRO A 221 12.41 13.36 -5.99
N LEU A 222 11.41 13.07 -5.15
CA LEU A 222 11.19 11.77 -4.54
C LEU A 222 9.78 11.32 -4.85
N VAL A 223 9.63 10.25 -5.63
CA VAL A 223 8.32 9.71 -5.97
C VAL A 223 8.00 8.55 -5.03
N LEU A 224 6.86 8.64 -4.37
CA LEU A 224 6.31 7.62 -3.48
C LEU A 224 5.09 7.01 -4.16
N ILE A 225 5.17 5.75 -4.58
CA ILE A 225 4.10 5.08 -5.33
C ILE A 225 3.41 4.07 -4.42
N ASP A 226 2.17 4.38 -4.01
CA ASP A 226 1.33 3.50 -3.22
C ASP A 226 0.52 2.53 -4.11
N ASP A 227 0.05 1.44 -3.51
CA ASP A 227 -0.81 0.41 -4.12
C ASP A 227 -0.23 -0.37 -5.32
N LEU A 228 1.06 -0.24 -5.61
CA LEU A 228 1.75 -0.97 -6.67
C LEU A 228 2.04 -2.44 -6.27
N ASP A 229 1.72 -2.80 -5.03
CA ASP A 229 1.71 -4.16 -4.46
C ASP A 229 0.38 -4.92 -4.67
N LYS A 230 -0.66 -4.25 -5.18
CA LYS A 230 -2.01 -4.81 -5.40
C LYS A 230 -2.20 -5.69 -6.64
N PRO A 231 -1.47 -5.50 -7.76
CA PRO A 231 -1.50 -6.46 -8.87
C PRO A 231 -1.15 -7.88 -8.43
N ASP A 232 -1.51 -8.88 -9.24
CA ASP A 232 -1.11 -10.26 -8.99
C ASP A 232 0.40 -10.46 -9.16
N LEU A 233 0.90 -11.63 -8.73
CA LEU A 233 2.33 -11.94 -8.79
C LEU A 233 2.87 -11.97 -10.23
N ALA A 234 2.09 -12.44 -11.21
CA ALA A 234 2.53 -12.48 -12.60
C ALA A 234 2.82 -11.05 -13.09
N ARG A 235 1.92 -10.10 -12.81
CA ARG A 235 2.12 -8.71 -13.18
C ARG A 235 3.24 -8.03 -12.42
N ALA A 236 3.37 -8.32 -11.12
CA ALA A 236 4.50 -7.81 -10.34
C ALA A 236 5.84 -8.30 -10.94
N ARG A 237 5.92 -9.54 -11.42
CA ARG A 237 7.12 -10.09 -12.09
C ARG A 237 7.39 -9.40 -13.42
N GLU A 238 6.38 -9.20 -14.27
CA GLU A 238 6.53 -8.46 -15.53
C GLU A 238 7.16 -7.07 -15.29
N ILE A 239 6.63 -6.30 -14.33
CA ILE A 239 7.08 -4.93 -14.07
C ILE A 239 8.46 -4.88 -13.39
N PHE A 240 8.66 -5.65 -12.32
CA PHE A 240 9.80 -5.48 -11.42
C PHE A 240 10.95 -6.46 -11.65
N TYR A 241 10.74 -7.50 -12.44
CA TYR A 241 11.79 -8.44 -12.82
C TYR A 241 12.10 -8.33 -14.31
N GLU A 242 11.11 -8.56 -15.18
CA GLU A 242 11.34 -8.58 -16.63
C GLU A 242 11.69 -7.19 -17.19
N HIS A 243 11.00 -6.14 -16.74
CA HIS A 243 11.24 -4.75 -17.14
C HIS A 243 12.03 -3.94 -16.11
N ARG A 244 12.72 -4.61 -15.19
CA ARG A 244 13.48 -3.98 -14.10
C ARG A 244 14.44 -2.89 -14.57
N GLU A 245 15.23 -3.16 -15.60
CA GLU A 245 16.24 -2.21 -16.08
C GLU A 245 15.60 -0.89 -16.50
N VAL A 246 14.46 -0.94 -17.20
CA VAL A 246 13.71 0.25 -17.59
C VAL A 246 13.15 0.98 -16.35
N MET A 247 12.60 0.24 -15.39
CA MET A 247 12.07 0.81 -14.14
C MET A 247 13.13 1.49 -13.25
N LEU A 248 14.42 1.17 -13.45
CA LEU A 248 15.53 1.76 -12.72
C LEU A 248 16.21 2.94 -13.43
N GLN A 249 15.93 3.13 -14.72
CA GLN A 249 16.52 4.18 -15.55
C GLN A 249 16.16 5.62 -15.14
N PRO A 250 14.92 5.96 -14.72
CA PRO A 250 14.59 7.34 -14.42
C PRO A 250 15.53 7.95 -13.37
N ASP A 251 16.08 9.13 -13.67
CA ASP A 251 16.92 9.91 -12.75
C ASP A 251 16.06 10.64 -11.72
N ILE A 252 15.33 9.86 -10.95
CA ILE A 252 14.41 10.26 -9.89
C ILE A 252 14.66 9.33 -8.69
N ALA A 253 14.54 9.85 -7.47
CA ALA A 253 14.49 8.98 -6.30
C ALA A 253 13.09 8.36 -6.22
N ILE A 254 12.96 7.03 -6.12
CA ILE A 254 11.65 6.36 -6.18
C ILE A 254 11.51 5.32 -5.08
N VAL A 255 10.36 5.29 -4.42
CA VAL A 255 9.92 4.18 -3.56
C VAL A 255 8.76 3.48 -4.24
N TYR A 256 9.02 2.29 -4.76
CA TYR A 256 8.03 1.41 -5.35
C TYR A 256 7.40 0.55 -4.25
N THR A 257 6.09 0.59 -4.07
CA THR A 257 5.42 -0.49 -3.32
C THR A 257 5.43 -1.77 -4.14
N VAL A 258 5.73 -2.91 -3.52
CA VAL A 258 5.86 -4.20 -4.22
C VAL A 258 5.13 -5.30 -3.47
N SER A 259 4.50 -6.19 -4.22
CA SER A 259 3.75 -7.32 -3.67
C SER A 259 4.67 -8.25 -2.86
N SER A 260 4.24 -8.62 -1.65
CA SER A 260 5.01 -9.50 -0.77
C SER A 260 5.35 -10.86 -1.39
N PRO A 261 4.55 -11.50 -2.26
CA PRO A 261 4.93 -12.77 -2.87
C PRO A 261 6.20 -12.70 -3.72
N LEU A 262 6.55 -11.53 -4.27
CA LEU A 262 7.81 -11.36 -5.02
C LEU A 262 9.05 -11.51 -4.12
N PHE A 263 8.92 -11.28 -2.80
CA PHE A 263 10.01 -11.49 -1.84
C PHE A 263 10.26 -12.97 -1.54
N TYR A 264 9.33 -13.84 -1.93
CA TYR A 264 9.41 -15.30 -1.72
C TYR A 264 9.46 -16.07 -3.04
N SER A 265 9.81 -15.39 -4.13
CA SER A 265 10.06 -16.01 -5.43
C SER A 265 11.54 -15.85 -5.82
N PRO A 266 12.05 -16.65 -6.78
CA PRO A 266 13.44 -16.53 -7.24
C PRO A 266 13.80 -15.12 -7.75
N GLU A 267 12.81 -14.39 -8.31
CA GLU A 267 12.97 -13.03 -8.83
C GLU A 267 13.36 -12.00 -7.76
N PHE A 268 13.20 -12.32 -6.47
CA PHE A 268 13.65 -11.48 -5.38
C PHE A 268 15.12 -11.07 -5.52
N GLU A 269 15.98 -11.95 -6.06
CA GLU A 269 17.40 -11.67 -6.27
C GLU A 269 17.62 -10.35 -7.03
N ALA A 270 16.78 -10.04 -8.01
CA ALA A 270 16.91 -8.84 -8.82
C ALA A 270 16.66 -7.55 -8.02
N ILE A 271 15.81 -7.61 -6.99
CA ILE A 271 15.41 -6.44 -6.19
C ILE A 271 16.04 -6.40 -4.79
N ARG A 272 16.68 -7.49 -4.35
CA ARG A 272 17.15 -7.72 -2.97
C ARG A 272 17.93 -6.57 -2.38
N ASP A 273 18.92 -6.03 -3.11
CA ASP A 273 19.85 -5.03 -2.57
C ASP A 273 19.18 -3.66 -2.28
N ARG A 274 17.90 -3.52 -2.67
CA ARG A 274 17.09 -2.30 -2.51
C ARG A 274 15.72 -2.61 -1.86
N ALA A 275 15.56 -3.83 -1.38
CA ALA A 275 14.31 -4.34 -0.85
C ALA A 275 14.19 -4.02 0.65
N ILE A 276 13.09 -3.40 1.04
CA ILE A 276 12.77 -3.09 2.44
C ILE A 276 11.40 -3.66 2.74
N PHE A 277 11.30 -4.44 3.82
CA PHE A 277 10.06 -5.12 4.21
C PHE A 277 9.51 -4.54 5.50
N LEU A 278 8.22 -4.20 5.51
CA LEU A 278 7.50 -3.70 6.67
C LEU A 278 6.83 -4.87 7.41
N PRO A 279 7.40 -5.33 8.55
CA PRO A 279 6.86 -6.46 9.31
C PRO A 279 5.53 -6.10 10.00
N ASN A 280 4.76 -7.15 10.30
CA ASN A 280 3.56 -7.05 11.14
C ASN A 280 3.94 -6.84 12.61
N VAL A 281 2.97 -6.38 13.42
CA VAL A 281 3.16 -6.26 14.87
C VAL A 281 3.22 -7.67 15.45
N LYS A 282 4.37 -8.06 15.99
CA LYS A 282 4.54 -9.39 16.59
C LYS A 282 3.72 -9.51 17.87
N LEU A 283 2.92 -10.58 18.01
CA LEU A 283 2.08 -10.81 19.19
C LEU A 283 2.56 -11.93 20.11
N HIS A 284 3.49 -12.75 19.65
CA HIS A 284 4.16 -13.79 20.44
C HIS A 284 5.57 -14.03 19.89
N PRO A 285 6.50 -14.58 20.67
CA PRO A 285 7.78 -15.05 20.15
C PRO A 285 7.62 -16.25 19.21
N GLN A 286 8.59 -16.42 18.30
CA GLN A 286 8.69 -17.61 17.45
C GLN A 286 8.73 -18.87 18.31
N GLY A 287 7.94 -19.89 17.94
CA GLY A 287 7.88 -21.19 18.62
C GLY A 287 7.23 -21.18 20.00
N ARG A 288 6.67 -20.04 20.44
CA ARG A 288 6.03 -19.87 21.77
C ARG A 288 4.68 -19.15 21.64
N PRO A 289 3.70 -19.72 20.92
CA PRO A 289 2.41 -19.09 20.63
C PRO A 289 1.57 -18.77 21.88
N GLU A 290 1.82 -19.45 22.99
CA GLU A 290 1.20 -19.24 24.30
C GLU A 290 1.73 -17.99 25.04
N GLU A 291 2.93 -17.52 24.69
CA GLU A 291 3.54 -16.34 25.30
C GLU A 291 3.11 -15.05 24.59
N ARG A 292 2.62 -14.07 25.33
CA ARG A 292 2.25 -12.77 24.77
C ARG A 292 3.46 -11.84 24.65
N ASP A 293 3.66 -11.25 23.47
CA ASP A 293 4.55 -10.12 23.30
C ASP A 293 3.89 -8.84 23.85
N ALA A 294 4.39 -8.34 24.97
CA ALA A 294 3.79 -7.23 25.69
C ALA A 294 3.85 -5.89 24.92
N GLU A 295 4.82 -5.70 24.03
CA GLU A 295 4.95 -4.51 23.20
C GLU A 295 3.94 -4.53 22.05
N GLY A 296 3.79 -5.69 21.39
CA GLY A 296 2.82 -5.88 20.35
C GLY A 296 1.38 -5.72 20.84
N TYR A 297 1.03 -6.36 21.97
CA TYR A 297 -0.30 -6.19 22.56
C TYR A 297 -0.59 -4.75 22.97
N ARG A 298 0.38 -4.01 23.54
CA ARG A 298 0.22 -2.58 23.83
C ARG A 298 -0.02 -1.76 22.56
N THR A 299 0.73 -2.04 21.49
CA THR A 299 0.59 -1.35 20.20
C THR A 299 -0.81 -1.54 19.62
N MET A 300 -1.31 -2.78 19.57
CA MET A 300 -2.64 -3.08 19.03
C MET A 300 -3.77 -2.56 19.92
N ARG A 301 -3.58 -2.55 21.24
CA ARG A 301 -4.51 -1.93 22.19
C ARG A 301 -4.59 -0.41 21.99
N MET A 302 -3.44 0.25 21.83
CA MET A 302 -3.38 1.69 21.53
C MET A 302 -4.07 2.02 20.20
N PHE A 303 -3.91 1.16 19.18
CA PHE A 303 -4.60 1.29 17.90
C PHE A 303 -6.13 1.30 18.06
N ALA A 304 -6.67 0.41 18.89
CA ALA A 304 -8.09 0.36 19.19
C ALA A 304 -8.55 1.58 20.00
N HIS A 305 -7.84 1.93 21.08
CA HIS A 305 -8.24 3.02 21.97
C HIS A 305 -8.16 4.41 21.35
N LYS A 306 -7.25 4.64 20.38
CA LYS A 306 -7.27 5.88 19.60
C LYS A 306 -8.54 6.05 18.77
N ARG A 307 -9.18 4.95 18.38
CA ARG A 307 -10.38 4.91 17.52
C ARG A 307 -11.68 4.81 18.31
N MET A 308 -11.65 4.32 19.54
CA MET A 308 -12.85 3.98 20.30
C MET A 308 -12.59 4.05 21.82
N HIS A 309 -13.53 4.62 22.57
CA HIS A 309 -13.47 4.68 24.03
C HIS A 309 -13.39 3.26 24.63
N PRO A 310 -12.54 3.00 25.65
CA PRO A 310 -12.37 1.67 26.24
C PRO A 310 -13.68 1.02 26.72
N ASP A 311 -14.65 1.79 27.18
CA ASP A 311 -15.93 1.27 27.69
C ASP A 311 -16.82 0.64 26.60
N LEU A 312 -16.53 0.87 25.32
CA LEU A 312 -17.26 0.30 24.20
C LEU A 312 -16.85 -1.14 23.87
N ILE A 313 -15.85 -1.70 24.56
CA ILE A 313 -15.43 -3.10 24.42
C ILE A 313 -15.03 -3.72 25.76
N ALA A 314 -15.35 -4.99 25.97
CA ALA A 314 -14.86 -5.76 27.11
C ALA A 314 -13.35 -6.01 27.01
N ASP A 315 -12.62 -6.02 28.13
CA ASP A 315 -11.14 -6.14 28.07
C ASP A 315 -10.70 -7.50 27.50
N ASP A 316 -11.41 -8.56 27.87
CA ASP A 316 -11.25 -9.91 27.32
C ASP A 316 -11.57 -9.95 25.82
N ALA A 317 -12.66 -9.28 25.40
CA ALA A 317 -13.01 -9.13 23.99
C ALA A 317 -11.94 -8.39 23.20
N LEU A 318 -11.35 -7.32 23.75
CA LEU A 318 -10.27 -6.58 23.11
C LEU A 318 -8.99 -7.43 23.02
N ASN A 319 -8.63 -8.15 24.09
CA ASN A 319 -7.49 -9.06 24.07
C ASN A 319 -7.65 -10.15 23.01
N GLU A 320 -8.85 -10.71 22.87
CA GLU A 320 -9.16 -11.70 21.84
C GLU A 320 -9.16 -11.10 20.43
N ALA A 321 -9.64 -9.87 20.26
CA ALA A 321 -9.60 -9.19 18.97
C ALA A 321 -8.16 -8.92 18.51
N ILE A 322 -7.30 -8.50 19.44
CA ILE A 322 -5.86 -8.33 19.19
C ILE A 322 -5.24 -9.67 18.78
N ARG A 323 -5.53 -10.75 19.51
CA ARG A 323 -5.03 -12.09 19.16
C ARG A 323 -5.50 -12.51 17.76
N LEU A 324 -6.78 -12.38 17.46
CA LEU A 324 -7.38 -12.77 16.17
C LEU A 324 -6.84 -11.99 14.99
N SER A 325 -6.39 -10.75 15.18
CA SER A 325 -5.86 -9.92 14.11
C SER A 325 -4.47 -10.34 13.63
N GLY A 326 -3.76 -11.21 14.35
CA GLY A 326 -2.37 -11.57 14.04
C GLY A 326 -1.43 -10.37 13.95
N GLY A 327 -1.74 -9.29 14.68
CA GLY A 327 -0.95 -8.05 14.64
C GLY A 327 -0.94 -7.31 13.29
N VAL A 328 -1.86 -7.64 12.38
CA VAL A 328 -2.10 -6.89 11.15
C VAL A 328 -3.18 -5.84 11.39
N PHE A 329 -2.86 -4.54 11.20
CA PHE A 329 -3.82 -3.45 11.47
C PHE A 329 -5.13 -3.57 10.67
N ARG A 330 -5.04 -3.98 9.40
CA ARG A 330 -6.25 -4.22 8.58
C ARG A 330 -7.11 -5.35 9.12
N GLU A 331 -6.51 -6.46 9.55
CA GLU A 331 -7.28 -7.56 10.15
C GLU A 331 -7.85 -7.16 11.51
N MET A 332 -7.18 -6.29 12.27
CA MET A 332 -7.75 -5.71 13.50
C MET A 332 -8.99 -4.90 13.16
N CYS A 333 -8.94 -3.99 12.17
CA CYS A 333 -10.13 -3.29 11.70
C CYS A 333 -11.23 -4.27 11.24
N ARG A 334 -10.88 -5.36 10.55
CA ARG A 334 -11.84 -6.36 10.07
C ARG A 334 -12.54 -7.08 11.22
N VAL A 335 -11.79 -7.56 12.21
CA VAL A 335 -12.33 -8.19 13.43
C VAL A 335 -13.25 -7.20 14.15
N MET A 336 -12.79 -5.96 14.36
CA MET A 336 -13.57 -4.92 15.03
C MET A 336 -14.84 -4.57 14.27
N ARG A 337 -14.80 -4.48 12.93
CA ARG A 337 -15.99 -4.24 12.10
C ARG A 337 -17.03 -5.33 12.29
N TYR A 338 -16.65 -6.61 12.19
CA TYR A 338 -17.59 -7.69 12.42
C TYR A 338 -18.18 -7.66 13.84
N ALA A 339 -17.33 -7.46 14.86
CA ALA A 339 -17.76 -7.42 16.25
C ALA A 339 -18.69 -6.23 16.56
N ILE A 340 -18.34 -5.02 16.10
CA ILE A 340 -19.18 -3.81 16.22
C ILE A 340 -20.52 -4.02 15.51
N GLY A 341 -20.51 -4.57 14.29
CA GLY A 341 -21.74 -4.85 13.54
C GLY A 341 -22.67 -5.80 14.27
N ARG A 342 -22.13 -6.81 14.97
CA ARG A 342 -22.91 -7.73 15.80
C ARG A 342 -23.45 -7.06 17.05
N ALA A 343 -22.62 -6.34 17.79
CA ALA A 343 -23.03 -5.59 18.97
C ALA A 343 -24.16 -4.58 18.65
N ARG A 344 -24.07 -3.90 17.51
CA ARG A 344 -25.13 -3.00 17.01
C ARG A 344 -26.44 -3.73 16.71
N ARG A 345 -26.39 -4.87 16.02
CA ARG A 345 -27.61 -5.66 15.69
C ARG A 345 -28.35 -6.16 16.94
N ARG A 346 -27.64 -6.44 18.03
CA ARG A 346 -28.25 -6.81 19.32
C ARG A 346 -28.64 -5.62 20.19
N GLY A 347 -28.46 -4.38 19.71
CA GLY A 347 -28.80 -3.16 20.46
C GLY A 347 -27.91 -2.91 21.69
N ALA A 348 -26.70 -3.46 21.70
CA ALA A 348 -25.80 -3.32 22.83
C ALA A 348 -24.96 -2.04 22.78
N ARG A 349 -24.53 -1.58 23.96
CA ARG A 349 -23.65 -0.40 24.10
C ARG A 349 -22.16 -0.75 24.07
N ARG A 350 -21.82 -2.02 24.26
CA ARG A 350 -20.45 -2.52 24.43
C ARG A 350 -20.27 -3.82 23.69
N ILE A 351 -19.14 -4.01 23.02
CA ILE A 351 -18.72 -5.26 22.38
C ILE A 351 -18.30 -6.26 23.45
N GLU A 352 -18.86 -7.47 23.40
CA GLU A 352 -18.54 -8.56 24.32
C GLU A 352 -17.70 -9.65 23.63
N LEU A 353 -17.12 -10.54 24.41
CA LEU A 353 -16.22 -11.60 23.90
C LEU A 353 -16.90 -12.47 22.82
N GLU A 354 -18.18 -12.76 22.97
CA GLU A 354 -18.96 -13.53 22.00
C GLU A 354 -19.03 -12.85 20.62
N ASP A 355 -19.13 -11.51 20.55
CA ASP A 355 -19.15 -10.79 19.28
C ASP A 355 -17.82 -10.98 18.52
N VAL A 356 -16.71 -11.03 19.25
CA VAL A 356 -15.36 -11.20 18.70
C VAL A 356 -15.12 -12.65 18.27
N HIS A 357 -15.55 -13.64 19.06
CA HIS A 357 -15.49 -15.05 18.63
C HIS A 357 -16.28 -15.29 17.34
N LEU A 358 -17.46 -14.69 17.23
CA LEU A 358 -18.26 -14.79 16.00
C LEU A 358 -17.62 -14.03 14.84
N ALA A 359 -16.96 -12.90 15.07
CA ALA A 359 -16.14 -12.24 14.06
C ALA A 359 -15.01 -13.16 13.54
N GLY A 360 -14.32 -13.86 14.44
CA GLY A 360 -13.33 -14.87 14.06
C GLY A 360 -13.92 -16.02 13.22
N ALA A 361 -15.14 -16.45 13.53
CA ALA A 361 -15.85 -17.46 12.76
C ALA A 361 -16.21 -16.99 11.34
N GLU A 362 -16.64 -15.74 11.17
CA GLU A 362 -16.90 -15.15 9.85
C GLU A 362 -15.63 -15.13 8.99
N ILE A 363 -14.52 -14.63 9.56
CA ILE A 363 -13.22 -14.59 8.86
C ILE A 363 -12.78 -16.01 8.47
N ARG A 364 -12.91 -16.99 9.37
CA ARG A 364 -12.59 -18.40 9.08
C ARG A 364 -13.45 -18.98 7.96
N ASN A 365 -14.73 -18.64 7.92
CA ASN A 365 -15.65 -19.11 6.88
C ASN A 365 -15.28 -18.56 5.49
N GLU A 366 -14.78 -17.33 5.42
CA GLU A 366 -14.26 -16.76 4.17
C GLU A 366 -13.06 -17.57 3.66
N TYR A 367 -12.10 -17.88 4.53
CA TYR A 367 -10.96 -18.72 4.16
C TYR A 367 -11.35 -20.15 3.77
N ARG A 368 -12.35 -20.75 4.42
CA ARG A 368 -12.85 -22.10 4.08
C ARG A 368 -13.30 -22.20 2.62
N ARG A 369 -13.78 -21.09 2.03
CA ARG A 369 -14.22 -21.04 0.62
C ARG A 369 -13.07 -21.02 -0.39
N ILE A 370 -11.90 -20.53 -0.01
CA ILE A 370 -10.79 -20.27 -0.94
C ILE A 370 -9.56 -21.16 -0.72
N LEU A 371 -9.36 -21.71 0.48
CA LEU A 371 -8.21 -22.55 0.79
C LEU A 371 -8.43 -24.00 0.35
N THR A 372 -7.48 -24.54 -0.41
CA THR A 372 -7.45 -25.96 -0.78
C THR A 372 -7.01 -26.84 0.39
N ALA A 373 -7.20 -28.16 0.28
CA ALA A 373 -6.71 -29.11 1.29
C ALA A 373 -5.18 -29.06 1.42
N ASP A 374 -4.46 -28.92 0.30
CA ASP A 374 -3.00 -28.82 0.30
C ASP A 374 -2.50 -27.54 0.98
N GLN A 375 -3.15 -26.41 0.72
CA GLN A 375 -2.85 -25.15 1.38
C GLN A 375 -3.09 -25.24 2.89
N ARG A 376 -4.17 -25.91 3.34
CA ARG A 376 -4.41 -26.14 4.77
C ARG A 376 -3.33 -27.03 5.40
N ARG A 377 -2.86 -28.08 4.71
CA ARG A 377 -1.74 -28.90 5.19
C ARG A 377 -0.46 -28.09 5.34
N LEU A 378 -0.13 -27.27 4.33
CA LEU A 378 1.01 -26.36 4.38
C LEU A 378 0.90 -25.37 5.55
N LEU A 379 -0.28 -24.78 5.78
CA LEU A 379 -0.49 -23.86 6.91
C LEU A 379 -0.35 -24.58 8.26
N ALA A 380 -0.82 -25.82 8.39
CA ALA A 380 -0.62 -26.61 9.61
C ALA A 380 0.86 -26.86 9.90
N GLU A 381 1.68 -27.15 8.88
CA GLU A 381 3.13 -27.26 9.03
C GLU A 381 3.78 -25.92 9.41
N VAL A 382 3.35 -24.82 8.79
CA VAL A 382 3.81 -23.46 9.14
C VAL A 382 3.52 -23.14 10.60
N HIS A 383 2.31 -23.44 11.09
CA HIS A 383 1.96 -23.21 12.49
C HIS A 383 2.80 -24.07 13.45
N ALA A 384 3.07 -25.33 13.10
CA ALA A 384 3.83 -26.25 13.94
C ALA A 384 5.31 -25.89 14.08
N HIS A 385 5.89 -25.22 13.08
CA HIS A 385 7.34 -25.00 13.01
C HIS A 385 7.76 -23.53 12.95
N ASN A 386 6.84 -22.62 12.61
CA ASN A 386 7.09 -21.21 12.33
C ASN A 386 8.24 -20.97 11.32
N ARG A 387 8.26 -21.74 10.21
CA ARG A 387 9.34 -21.71 9.21
C ARG A 387 8.85 -21.45 7.78
N LEU A 388 9.73 -20.86 6.99
CA LEU A 388 9.55 -20.52 5.58
C LEU A 388 10.22 -21.56 4.66
N ASP A 389 9.97 -22.85 4.87
CA ASP A 389 10.68 -23.91 4.15
C ASP A 389 10.23 -24.06 2.68
N ARG A 390 9.06 -23.51 2.32
CA ARG A 390 8.47 -23.57 0.97
C ARG A 390 8.04 -22.18 0.48
N PRO A 391 8.98 -21.26 0.21
CA PRO A 391 8.68 -19.84 -0.04
C PRO A 391 7.72 -19.60 -1.21
N GLU A 392 7.89 -20.31 -2.33
CA GLU A 392 7.00 -20.17 -3.50
C GLU A 392 5.55 -20.60 -3.20
N ALA A 393 5.37 -21.64 -2.38
CA ALA A 393 4.04 -22.11 -1.99
C ALA A 393 3.39 -21.23 -0.92
N ILE A 394 4.20 -20.60 -0.06
CA ILE A 394 3.74 -19.71 1.02
C ILE A 394 3.43 -18.30 0.48
N GLY A 395 4.13 -17.82 -0.55
CA GLY A 395 3.94 -16.49 -1.12
C GLY A 395 2.47 -16.12 -1.41
N PRO A 396 1.70 -16.94 -2.14
CA PRO A 396 0.27 -16.69 -2.37
C PRO A 396 -0.58 -16.67 -1.08
N LEU A 397 -0.19 -17.44 -0.06
CA LEU A 397 -0.86 -17.46 1.25
C LEU A 397 -0.55 -16.19 2.07
N MET A 398 0.65 -15.61 1.92
CA MET A 398 1.00 -14.29 2.48
C MET A 398 0.16 -13.17 1.84
N GLN A 399 -0.07 -13.23 0.52
CA GLN A 399 -0.89 -12.23 -0.19
C GLN A 399 -2.33 -12.18 0.31
N THR A 400 -2.88 -13.34 0.68
CA THR A 400 -4.25 -13.49 1.21
C THR A 400 -4.32 -13.37 2.74
N LEU A 401 -3.19 -13.05 3.39
CA LEU A 401 -3.02 -12.98 4.84
C LEU A 401 -3.31 -14.30 5.57
N ALA A 402 -3.40 -15.44 4.86
CA ALA A 402 -3.56 -16.75 5.49
C ALA A 402 -2.28 -17.19 6.23
N ALA A 403 -1.12 -16.80 5.69
CA ALA A 403 0.16 -16.80 6.38
C ALA A 403 0.58 -15.36 6.67
N LEU A 404 1.28 -15.15 7.79
CA LEU A 404 1.70 -13.85 8.30
C LEU A 404 3.20 -13.91 8.65
N GLU A 405 4.00 -12.99 8.11
CA GLU A 405 5.41 -12.82 8.48
C GLU A 405 5.58 -11.83 9.64
N TYR A 406 6.51 -12.16 10.54
CA TYR A 406 6.98 -11.32 11.63
C TYR A 406 8.51 -11.25 11.63
N ARG A 407 9.07 -10.25 12.34
CA ARG A 407 10.52 -10.07 12.51
C ARG A 407 10.87 -9.69 13.94
N ASN A 408 11.84 -10.37 14.53
CA ASN A 408 12.47 -10.06 15.82
C ASN A 408 13.92 -10.56 15.87
N GLY A 409 14.61 -10.47 14.74
CA GLY A 409 15.86 -11.16 14.44
C GLY A 409 15.75 -11.71 13.02
N GLU A 410 15.76 -13.03 12.88
CA GLU A 410 15.42 -13.71 11.64
C GLU A 410 13.92 -13.60 11.33
N ASN A 411 13.57 -13.68 10.05
CA ASN A 411 12.18 -13.69 9.61
C ASN A 411 11.55 -15.05 9.95
N TRP A 412 10.31 -15.02 10.40
CA TRP A 412 9.52 -16.23 10.64
C TRP A 412 8.06 -15.97 10.31
N CYS A 413 7.29 -17.02 10.16
CA CYS A 413 5.88 -16.92 9.82
C CYS A 413 4.98 -17.73 10.75
N ASP A 414 3.73 -17.30 10.84
CA ASP A 414 2.66 -18.08 11.44
C ASP A 414 1.40 -17.98 10.58
N VAL A 415 0.39 -18.74 10.93
CA VAL A 415 -0.91 -18.73 10.30
C VAL A 415 -1.76 -17.61 10.88
N HIS A 416 -2.66 -17.06 10.06
CA HIS A 416 -3.73 -16.19 10.55
C HIS A 416 -4.50 -16.85 11.72
N PRO A 417 -4.58 -16.23 12.90
CA PRO A 417 -5.13 -16.91 14.10
C PRO A 417 -6.58 -17.39 13.98
N ALA A 418 -7.40 -16.74 13.15
CA ALA A 418 -8.76 -17.20 12.82
C ALA A 418 -8.82 -18.58 12.15
N LEU A 419 -7.72 -19.05 11.54
CA LEU A 419 -7.63 -20.35 10.86
C LEU A 419 -7.28 -21.50 11.80
N LEU A 420 -6.76 -21.26 13.00
CA LEU A 420 -6.29 -22.34 13.89
C LEU A 420 -7.37 -23.42 14.12
N PRO A 421 -8.64 -23.10 14.41
CA PRO A 421 -9.68 -24.12 14.54
C PRO A 421 -9.91 -24.94 13.26
N LEU A 422 -9.74 -24.32 12.08
CA LEU A 422 -9.90 -25.00 10.79
C LEU A 422 -8.77 -26.00 10.53
N LEU A 423 -7.57 -25.72 11.04
CA LEU A 423 -6.41 -26.60 10.87
C LEU A 423 -6.48 -27.82 11.79
N GLU A 424 -7.05 -27.66 13.00
CA GLU A 424 -7.30 -28.75 13.95
C GLU A 424 -8.36 -29.74 13.42
N GLU A 425 -9.44 -29.27 12.77
CA GLU A 425 -10.46 -30.12 12.13
C GLU A 425 -9.84 -31.13 11.13
N GLY A 426 -8.82 -30.70 10.38
CA GLY A 426 -8.17 -31.53 9.36
C GLY A 426 -7.22 -32.59 9.92
N GLN A 427 -6.68 -32.40 11.12
CA GLN A 427 -5.78 -33.36 11.77
C GLN A 427 -6.55 -34.53 12.39
N GLY A 428 -7.78 -34.29 12.86
CA GLY A 428 -8.66 -35.34 13.40
C GLY A 428 -9.18 -36.35 12.37
N ALA A 429 -9.08 -36.04 11.07
CA ALA A 429 -9.53 -36.92 9.98
C ALA A 429 -8.42 -37.79 9.36
N ILE A 430 -7.17 -37.65 9.82
CA ILE A 430 -5.99 -38.34 9.26
C ILE A 430 -5.48 -39.48 10.17
N ASN A 431 -6.05 -39.66 11.37
CA ASN A 431 -5.81 -40.83 12.22
C ASN A 431 -7.04 -41.74 12.26
N PRO A 432 -7.20 -42.69 11.31
CA PRO A 432 -8.05 -43.86 11.50
C PRO A 432 -7.43 -44.89 12.46
#